data_AF-A0A454CQA8-F1
#
_entry.id   AF-A0A454CQA8-F1
#
_cell.length_a   1.000
_cell.length_b   1.000
_cell.length_c   1.000
_cell.angle_alpha   90.00
_cell.angle_beta   90.00
_cell.angle_gamma   90.00
#
_symmetry.space_group_name_H-M   'P 1'
#
loop_
_entity.id
_entity.type
_entity.pdbx_description
1 polymer ?
#
loop_
_entity_poly.entity_id
_entity_poly.type
_entity_poly.pdbx_seq_one_letter_code
_entity_poly.pdbx_strand_id
1 'polypeptide(L)' 'NRKNAEILLIKRFKEGRNYWVFPGGGVEPEELLEQAIVREVFEETSLRIDNYQEIFSVVNRGRKEHFYLV' A
#
# COMPACT_ATOMS: atom_id res chain seq x y z
N ASN A 1 12.20 19.00 -7.28
CA ASN A 1 12.45 18.36 -8.58
C ASN A 1 12.88 16.92 -8.40
N ARG A 2 11.96 15.95 -8.34
CA ARG A 2 12.31 14.51 -8.35
C ARG A 2 12.18 14.02 -9.80
N LYS A 3 13.25 14.09 -10.58
CA LYS A 3 13.24 13.68 -12.00
C LYS A 3 13.18 12.16 -12.21
N ASN A 4 13.30 11.35 -11.15
CA ASN A 4 13.25 9.88 -11.18
C ASN A 4 12.37 9.33 -10.03
N ALA A 5 11.18 9.90 -9.82
CA ALA A 5 10.24 9.31 -8.86
C ALA A 5 9.58 8.09 -9.49
N GLU A 6 9.85 6.90 -8.94
CA GLU A 6 9.23 5.64 -9.35
C GLU A 6 8.16 5.24 -8.32
N ILE A 7 7.13 4.53 -8.79
CA ILE A 7 6.04 4.03 -7.96
C ILE A 7 5.98 2.51 -8.17
N LEU A 8 6.06 1.76 -7.07
CA LEU A 8 5.87 0.31 -7.10
C LEU A 8 4.37 0.00 -7.21
N LEU A 9 4.01 -0.84 -8.19
CA LEU A 9 2.65 -1.31 -8.42
C LEU A 9 2.65 -2.83 -8.62
N ILE A 10 1.57 -3.47 -8.17
CA ILE A 10 1.31 -4.89 -8.39
C ILE A 10 0.39 -5.05 -9.59
N LYS A 11 0.83 -5.85 -10.57
CA LYS A 11 -0.01 -6.24 -11.70
C LYS A 11 -0.97 -7.35 -11.26
N ARG A 12 -2.28 -7.08 -11.30
CA ARG A 12 -3.33 -8.07 -11.01
C ARG A 12 -4.06 -8.46 -12.29
N PHE A 13 -4.31 -9.77 -12.41
CA PHE A 13 -5.25 -10.33 -13.36
C PHE A 13 -6.39 -11.02 -12.60
N LYS A 14 -7.60 -10.47 -12.69
CA LYS A 14 -8.78 -10.99 -11.97
C LYS A 14 -10.04 -10.73 -12.79
N GLU A 15 -10.94 -11.72 -12.86
CA GLU A 15 -12.23 -11.62 -13.57
C GLU A 15 -12.08 -11.15 -15.03
N GLY A 16 -11.02 -11.62 -15.72
CA GLY A 16 -10.71 -11.24 -17.10
C GLY A 16 -10.15 -9.81 -17.27
N ARG A 17 -9.90 -9.07 -16.19
CA ARG A 17 -9.35 -7.72 -16.22
C ARG A 17 -7.89 -7.71 -15.85
N ASN A 18 -7.11 -6.89 -16.53
CA ASN A 18 -5.70 -6.63 -16.25
C ASN A 18 -5.56 -5.19 -15.74
N TYR A 19 -5.11 -5.02 -14.50
CA TYR A 19 -5.00 -3.72 -13.86
C TYR A 19 -3.86 -3.70 -12.86
N TRP A 20 -3.47 -2.49 -12.45
CA TRP A 20 -2.40 -2.26 -11.49
C TRP A 20 -3.00 -1.70 -10.21
N VAL A 21 -2.44 -2.12 -9.08
CA VAL A 21 -2.81 -1.62 -7.75
C VAL A 21 -1.57 -1.25 -6.97
N PHE A 22 -1.71 -0.36 -6.00
CA PHE A 22 -0.67 -0.18 -5.00
C PHE A 22 -0.55 -1.45 -4.15
N PRO A 23 0.67 -1.79 -3.69
CA PRO A 23 0.83 -2.76 -2.62
C PRO A 23 0.05 -2.32 -1.37
N GLY A 24 -0.50 -3.28 -0.65
CA GLY A 24 -1.20 -3.04 0.60
C GLY A 24 -2.41 -3.95 0.80
N GLY A 25 -2.91 -3.91 2.03
CA GLY A 25 -4.00 -4.75 2.47
C GLY A 25 -4.74 -4.18 3.66
N GLY A 26 -5.41 -5.06 4.40
CA GLY A 26 -6.20 -4.68 5.56
C GLY A 26 -5.32 -4.53 6.79
N VAL A 27 -5.76 -3.67 7.72
CA VAL A 27 -5.25 -3.70 9.09
C VAL A 27 -5.89 -4.92 9.79
N GLU A 28 -5.07 -5.77 10.36
CA GLU A 28 -5.56 -6.93 11.12
C GLU A 28 -6.08 -6.52 12.50
N PRO A 29 -6.92 -7.36 13.16
CA PRO A 29 -7.32 -7.11 14.54
C PRO A 29 -6.09 -6.93 15.43
N GLU A 30 -6.14 -5.94 16.34
CA GLU A 30 -5.06 -5.61 17.29
C GLU A 30 -3.78 -5.04 16.65
N GLU A 31 -3.78 -4.78 15.34
CA GLU A 31 -2.68 -4.17 14.61
C GLU A 31 -2.80 -2.65 14.55
N LEU A 32 -1.69 -1.94 14.75
CA LEU A 32 -1.58 -0.50 14.43
C LEU A 32 -1.42 -0.29 12.93
N LEU A 33 -1.84 0.86 12.41
CA LEU A 33 -1.68 1.19 10.98
C LEU A 33 -0.23 1.04 10.52
N GLU A 34 0.72 1.47 11.35
CA GLU A 34 2.15 1.39 11.09
C GLU A 34 2.66 -0.04 10.95
N GLN A 35 2.13 -0.96 11.77
CA GLN A 35 2.49 -2.37 11.71
C GLN A 35 1.96 -3.02 10.42
N ALA A 36 0.73 -2.69 10.04
CA ALA A 36 0.12 -3.16 8.81
C ALA A 36 0.94 -2.75 7.57
N ILE A 37 1.42 -1.50 7.51
CA ILE A 37 2.23 -1.03 6.38
C ILE A 37 3.51 -1.86 6.24
N VAL A 38 4.25 -2.05 7.34
CA VAL A 38 5.52 -2.80 7.33
C VAL A 38 5.29 -4.27 6.94
N ARG A 39 4.24 -4.89 7.48
CA ARG A 39 3.87 -6.27 7.17
C ARG A 39 3.46 -6.44 5.70
N GLU A 40 2.48 -5.67 5.24
CA GLU A 40 1.92 -5.78 3.88
C GLU A 40 2.98 -5.52 2.80
N VAL A 41 3.83 -4.50 2.98
CA VAL A 41 4.93 -4.25 2.04
C VAL A 41 5.88 -5.44 1.98
N PHE A 42 6.24 -6.03 3.13
CA PHE A 42 7.12 -7.19 3.15
C PHE A 42 6.47 -8.43 2.52
N GLU A 43 5.21 -8.70 2.81
CA GLU A 43 4.47 -9.86 2.29
C GLU A 43 4.32 -9.81 0.75
N GLU A 44 3.97 -8.66 0.19
CA GLU A 44 3.70 -8.55 -1.25
C GLU A 44 4.95 -8.28 -2.09
N THR A 45 6.01 -7.73 -1.50
CA THR A 45 7.17 -7.22 -2.25
C THR A 45 8.53 -7.75 -1.77
N SER A 46 8.57 -8.40 -0.59
CA SER A 46 9.80 -8.79 0.12
C SER A 46 10.75 -7.63 0.49
N LEU A 47 10.31 -6.37 0.35
CA LEU A 47 11.05 -5.19 0.78
C LEU A 47 10.85 -4.95 2.28
N ARG A 48 11.91 -4.48 2.95
CA ARG A 48 11.85 -4.01 4.34
C ARG A 48 11.92 -2.48 4.32
N ILE A 49 11.02 -1.85 5.06
CA ILE A 49 10.90 -0.40 5.18
C ILE A 49 10.96 -0.01 6.65
N ASP A 50 11.54 1.14 6.93
CA ASP A 50 11.65 1.74 8.27
C ASP A 50 11.28 3.23 8.28
N ASN A 51 11.04 3.81 7.11
CA ASN A 51 10.61 5.19 6.94
C ASN A 51 9.34 5.21 6.08
N TYR A 52 8.31 5.89 6.57
CA TYR A 52 7.06 6.06 5.87
C TYR A 52 6.36 7.33 6.34
N GLN A 53 5.62 7.97 5.43
CA GLN A 53 4.86 9.17 5.72
C GLN A 53 3.46 9.04 5.15
N GLU A 54 2.43 9.22 5.99
CA GLU A 54 1.06 9.33 5.50
C GLU A 54 0.94 10.57 4.60
N ILE A 55 0.51 10.36 3.36
CA ILE A 55 0.34 11.44 2.38
C ILE A 55 -1.11 11.88 2.25
N PHE A 56 -2.07 10.96 2.37
CA PHE A 56 -3.49 11.25 2.45
C PHE A 56 -4.28 10.02 2.94
N SER A 57 -5.52 10.27 3.36
CA SER A 57 -6.52 9.23 3.57
C SER A 57 -7.84 9.59 2.88
N VAL A 58 -8.58 8.58 2.46
CA VAL A 58 -9.85 8.75 1.74
C VAL A 58 -10.84 7.67 2.17
N VAL A 59 -12.13 8.02 2.20
CA VAL A 59 -13.20 7.02 2.41
C VAL A 59 -13.64 6.49 1.04
N ASN A 60 -13.37 5.22 0.79
CA ASN A 60 -13.71 4.54 -0.44
C ASN A 60 -14.66 3.38 -0.14
N ARG A 61 -15.87 3.41 -0.69
CA ARG A 61 -16.92 2.39 -0.47
C ARG A 61 -17.14 2.03 1.01
N GLY A 62 -17.09 3.04 1.89
CA GLY A 62 -17.29 2.87 3.34
C GLY A 62 -16.07 2.38 4.12
N ARG A 63 -14.91 2.19 3.47
CA ARG A 63 -13.64 1.87 4.11
C ARG A 63 -12.74 3.10 4.12
N LYS A 64 -12.08 3.37 5.24
CA LYS A 64 -11.05 4.40 5.30
C LYS A 64 -9.74 3.80 4.80
N GLU A 65 -9.25 4.28 3.67
CA GLU A 65 -7.99 3.89 3.05
C GLU A 65 -6.94 4.95 3.38
N HIS A 66 -5.76 4.51 3.82
CA HIS A 66 -4.63 5.35 4.15
C HIS A 66 -3.49 5.09 3.16
N PHE A 67 -2.90 6.15 2.61
CA PHE A 67 -1.83 6.06 1.62
C PHE A 67 -0.55 6.62 2.20
N TYR A 68 0.53 5.86 2.04
CA TYR A 68 1.84 6.19 2.59
C TYR A 68 2.87 6.26 1.47
N LEU A 69 3.77 7.23 1.60
CA LEU A 69 5.03 7.24 0.87
C LEU A 69 6.07 6.52 1.72
N VAL A 70 6.66 5.48 1.14
CA VAL A 70 7.76 4.66 1.68
C VAL A 70 9.06 4.94 0.94
#